data_AF-A0A952XIA2-F1
#
_entry.id   AF-A0A952XIA2-F1
#
_cell.length_a   1.000
_cell.length_b   1.000
_cell.length_c   1.000
_cell.angle_alpha   90.00
_cell.angle_beta   90.00
_cell.angle_gamma   90.00
#
_symmetry.space_group_name_H-M   'P 1'
#
loop_
_entity.id
_entity.type
_entity.pdbx_description
1 polymer ?
#
loop_
_entity_poly.entity_id
_entity_poly.type
_entity_poly.pdbx_seq_one_letter_code
_entity_poly.pdbx_strand_id
1 'polypeptide(L)'
;MITFPLAANLSAARNPDAPRARTEDEATTLAGGPVFLAVEELAETFESPQAAEAAVPELYGSGLYELQWHDGAWRVTMRYWRPAPPAPVARTGEAAAKRPLGRARTPEEARALLQTPAELAHEVLPGLYKDHKQARRRWGALIESGLGEIVERENKFAVEITFWRPMHAPGVAAPLAPVERIELAERVAAPMRGPEPQADLDIGLFEEPATENPNVVLVTEEGDGRFRGSD
;
A
#
# COMPACT_ATOMS: atom_id res chain seq x y z
N MET A 1 11.79 18.02 16.50
CA MET A 1 10.89 17.56 15.42
C MET A 1 11.78 17.30 14.20
N ILE A 2 11.82 16.07 13.70
CA ILE A 2 12.81 15.61 12.69
C ILE A 2 12.29 15.96 11.28
N THR A 3 13.20 16.30 10.36
CA THR A 3 12.89 16.53 8.94
C THR A 3 13.78 15.65 8.10
N PHE A 4 13.19 14.89 7.17
CA PHE A 4 13.91 13.89 6.39
C PHE A 4 14.24 14.45 5.00
N PRO A 5 15.43 14.17 4.45
CA PRO A 5 15.75 14.51 3.07
C PRO A 5 14.89 13.69 2.11
N LEU A 6 14.57 14.29 0.96
CA LEU A 6 13.86 13.68 -0.16
C LEU A 6 14.85 13.40 -1.28
N ALA A 7 15.07 12.13 -1.60
CA ALA A 7 16.08 11.72 -2.56
C ALA A 7 15.76 10.37 -3.22
N ALA A 8 16.36 10.11 -4.37
CA ALA A 8 16.15 8.84 -5.10
C ALA A 8 16.93 7.65 -4.52
N ASN A 9 17.97 7.91 -3.73
CA ASN A 9 18.84 6.93 -3.09
C ASN A 9 19.57 7.55 -1.89
N LEU A 10 20.20 6.71 -1.05
CA LEU A 10 20.95 7.14 0.14
C LEU A 10 22.06 8.16 -0.16
N SER A 11 22.79 8.00 -1.27
CA SER A 11 23.88 8.93 -1.62
C SER A 11 23.36 10.35 -1.87
N ALA A 12 22.26 10.48 -2.60
CA ALA A 12 21.59 11.75 -2.81
C ALA A 12 20.93 12.29 -1.53
N ALA A 13 20.44 11.42 -0.65
CA ALA A 13 19.84 11.80 0.64
C ALA A 13 20.85 12.45 1.59
N ARG A 14 22.13 12.06 1.50
CA ARG A 14 23.24 12.63 2.29
C ARG A 14 23.72 13.98 1.76
N ASN A 15 23.23 14.44 0.62
CA ASN A 15 23.54 15.79 0.14
C ASN A 15 22.87 16.83 1.08
N PRO A 16 23.62 17.77 1.67
CA PRO A 16 23.05 18.83 2.50
C PRO A 16 21.96 19.65 1.81
N ASP A 17 22.05 19.79 0.48
CA ASP A 17 21.11 20.56 -0.35
C ASP A 17 19.88 19.75 -0.79
N ALA A 18 19.76 18.48 -0.38
CA ALA A 18 18.57 17.68 -0.69
C ALA A 18 17.31 18.37 -0.12
N PRO A 19 16.21 18.46 -0.89
CA PRO A 19 14.93 18.96 -0.37
C PRO A 19 14.54 18.19 0.89
N ARG A 20 13.93 18.84 1.87
CA ARG A 20 13.55 18.20 3.13
C ARG A 20 12.06 18.36 3.38
N ALA A 21 11.47 17.31 3.91
CA ALA A 21 10.07 17.26 4.29
C ALA A 21 9.91 16.61 5.65
N ARG A 22 8.96 17.12 6.43
CA ARG A 22 8.63 16.60 7.74
C ARG A 22 7.61 15.46 7.65
N THR A 23 6.62 15.62 6.79
CA THR A 23 5.51 14.68 6.63
C THR A 23 5.54 14.03 5.25
N GLU A 24 4.82 12.93 5.12
CA GLU A 24 4.61 12.26 3.84
C GLU A 24 3.91 13.18 2.83
N ASP A 25 2.92 13.96 3.27
CA ASP A 25 2.18 14.91 2.42
C ASP A 25 3.09 16.00 1.84
N GLU A 26 3.95 16.59 2.68
CA GLU A 26 4.96 17.57 2.24
C GLU A 26 5.92 16.95 1.23
N ALA A 27 6.41 15.74 1.53
CA ALA A 27 7.33 15.01 0.67
C ALA A 27 6.69 14.63 -0.67
N THR A 28 5.44 14.17 -0.66
CA THR A 28 4.63 13.84 -1.84
C THR A 28 4.44 15.06 -2.71
N THR A 29 4.11 16.20 -2.10
CA THR A 29 3.95 17.48 -2.80
C THR A 29 5.26 17.91 -3.46
N LEU A 30 6.38 17.81 -2.75
CA LEU A 30 7.71 18.16 -3.29
C LEU A 30 8.18 17.19 -4.39
N ALA A 31 7.87 15.90 -4.25
CA ALA A 31 8.25 14.87 -5.22
C ALA A 31 7.37 14.87 -6.49
N GLY A 32 6.19 15.49 -6.42
CA GLY A 32 5.18 15.44 -7.48
C GLY A 32 4.58 14.04 -7.65
N GLY A 33 4.52 13.24 -6.58
CA GLY A 33 4.06 11.86 -6.61
C GLY A 33 4.30 11.12 -5.30
N PRO A 34 3.83 9.87 -5.17
CA PRO A 34 3.94 9.11 -3.94
C PRO A 34 5.40 8.92 -3.51
N VAL A 35 5.62 8.96 -2.21
CA VAL A 35 6.92 8.69 -1.58
C VAL A 35 6.75 7.61 -0.51
N PHE A 36 7.86 7.07 -0.03
CA PHE A 36 7.87 6.24 1.18
C PHE A 36 9.08 6.58 2.04
N LEU A 37 9.00 6.29 3.33
CA LEU A 37 10.14 6.48 4.24
C LEU A 37 11.10 5.30 4.06
N ALA A 38 12.18 5.53 3.32
CA ALA A 38 13.25 4.55 3.12
C ALA A 38 14.17 4.51 4.34
N VAL A 39 14.67 3.32 4.65
CA VAL A 39 15.73 3.08 5.63
C VAL A 39 16.81 2.28 4.92
N GLU A 40 17.96 2.90 4.69
CA GLU A 40 19.07 2.26 3.98
C GLU A 40 20.36 2.30 4.81
N GLU A 41 21.13 1.23 4.74
CA GLU A 41 22.41 1.09 5.41
C GLU A 41 23.54 1.76 4.61
N LEU A 42 24.43 2.45 5.32
CA LEU A 42 25.67 2.95 4.75
C LEU A 42 26.59 1.76 4.39
N ALA A 43 27.42 1.95 3.36
CA ALA A 43 28.32 0.90 2.90
C ALA A 43 29.44 0.60 3.92
N GLU A 44 29.78 1.60 4.75
CA GLU A 44 30.82 1.51 5.76
C GLU A 44 30.36 0.74 7.00
N THR A 45 31.26 -0.09 7.53
CA THR A 45 31.10 -0.79 8.82
C THR A 45 32.13 -0.27 9.82
N PHE A 46 31.77 -0.24 11.09
CA PHE A 46 32.59 0.33 12.16
C PHE A 46 32.90 -0.71 13.25
N GLU A 47 34.11 -0.64 13.79
CA GLU A 47 34.55 -1.52 14.89
C GLU A 47 33.96 -1.09 16.24
N SER A 48 33.59 0.19 16.39
CA SER A 48 33.02 0.75 17.62
C SER A 48 31.99 1.85 17.32
N PRO A 49 31.08 2.16 18.27
CA PRO A 49 30.17 3.29 18.14
C PRO A 49 30.89 4.63 17.97
N GLN A 50 32.04 4.82 18.63
CA GLN A 50 32.83 6.05 18.52
C GLN A 50 33.42 6.23 17.12
N ALA A 51 33.82 5.13 16.46
CA ALA A 51 34.27 5.18 15.08
C ALA A 51 33.12 5.56 14.12
N ALA A 52 31.91 5.07 14.38
CA ALA A 52 30.72 5.44 13.61
C ALA A 52 30.35 6.92 13.80
N GLU A 53 30.39 7.42 15.03
CA GLU A 53 30.11 8.83 15.36
C GLU A 53 31.13 9.79 14.72
N ALA A 54 32.42 9.42 14.71
CA ALA A 54 33.45 10.22 14.06
C ALA A 54 33.25 10.31 12.53
N ALA A 55 32.77 9.24 11.91
CA ALA A 55 32.49 9.19 10.47
C ALA A 55 31.16 9.85 10.08
N VAL A 56 30.17 9.82 10.98
CA VAL A 56 28.85 10.41 10.80
C VAL A 56 28.57 11.34 11.99
N PRO A 57 29.03 12.60 11.94
CA PRO A 57 28.90 13.53 13.08
C PRO A 57 27.45 13.78 13.52
N GLU A 58 26.49 13.60 12.62
CA GLU A 58 25.06 13.74 12.89
C GLU A 58 24.39 12.45 13.41
N LEU A 59 25.18 11.38 13.66
CA LEU A 59 24.69 10.07 14.08
C LEU A 59 23.77 10.18 15.30
N TYR A 60 24.18 11.01 16.26
CA TYR A 60 23.38 11.34 17.43
C TYR A 60 22.85 12.78 17.30
N GLY A 61 21.53 12.96 17.47
CA GLY A 61 20.88 14.27 17.56
C GLY A 61 20.09 14.72 16.33
N SER A 62 20.40 14.22 15.13
CA SER A 62 19.61 14.55 13.92
C SER A 62 18.27 13.80 13.83
N GLY A 63 18.23 12.59 14.41
CA GLY A 63 17.12 11.65 14.24
C GLY A 63 17.01 11.04 12.83
N LEU A 64 17.98 11.33 11.95
CA LEU A 64 18.07 10.79 10.61
C LEU A 64 18.76 9.42 10.58
N TYR A 65 19.72 9.23 11.47
CA TYR A 65 20.57 8.05 11.50
C TYR A 65 20.22 7.15 12.68
N GLU A 66 20.48 5.86 12.50
CA GLU A 66 20.50 4.88 13.59
C GLU A 66 21.78 4.07 13.54
N LEU A 67 22.28 3.72 14.73
CA LEU A 67 23.38 2.80 14.89
C LEU A 67 22.84 1.42 15.26
N GLN A 68 23.21 0.41 14.49
CA GLN A 68 22.77 -0.98 14.68
C GLN A 68 23.98 -1.91 14.76
N TRP A 69 23.84 -3.00 15.52
CA TRP A 69 24.84 -4.06 15.60
C TRP A 69 24.31 -5.33 14.94
N HIS A 70 24.93 -5.73 13.83
CA HIS A 70 24.68 -7.02 13.19
C HIS A 70 25.87 -7.43 12.32
N ASP A 71 25.93 -8.72 11.98
CA ASP A 71 27.01 -9.32 11.18
C ASP A 71 28.43 -9.02 11.71
N GLY A 72 28.54 -8.90 13.05
CA GLY A 72 29.82 -8.71 13.73
C GLY A 72 30.42 -7.30 13.63
N ALA A 73 29.66 -6.30 13.16
CA ALA A 73 30.11 -4.92 13.07
C ALA A 73 29.01 -3.92 13.44
N TRP A 74 29.42 -2.70 13.79
CA TRP A 74 28.51 -1.57 13.91
C TRP A 74 28.20 -1.01 12.53
N ARG A 75 26.91 -0.82 12.22
CA ARG A 75 26.43 -0.32 10.94
C ARG A 75 25.51 0.86 11.17
N VAL A 76 25.57 1.84 10.28
CA VAL A 76 24.74 3.04 10.35
C VAL A 76 23.67 2.95 9.27
N THR A 77 22.41 3.11 9.65
CA THR A 77 21.30 3.28 8.72
C THR A 77 20.83 4.72 8.70
N MET A 78 20.26 5.16 7.59
CA MET A 78 19.71 6.50 7.44
C MET A 78 18.27 6.42 6.95
N ARG A 79 17.40 7.24 7.53
CA ARG A 79 16.03 7.45 7.11
C ARG A 79 15.91 8.64 6.19
N TYR A 80 15.18 8.47 5.08
CA TYR A 80 14.92 9.54 4.14
C TYR A 80 13.64 9.27 3.33
N TRP A 81 13.00 10.32 2.82
CA TRP A 81 11.90 10.17 1.87
C TRP A 81 12.43 9.74 0.52
N ARG A 82 11.88 8.67 -0.03
CA ARG A 82 12.22 8.17 -1.36
C ARG A 82 11.00 8.24 -2.27
N PRO A 83 11.08 8.91 -3.43
CA PRO A 83 10.04 8.82 -4.44
C PRO A 83 9.77 7.37 -4.82
N ALA A 84 8.49 6.99 -4.87
CA ALA A 84 8.10 5.69 -5.35
C ALA A 84 8.65 5.49 -6.78
N PRO A 85 9.24 4.33 -7.08
CA PRO A 85 9.71 4.07 -8.43
C PRO A 85 8.52 4.05 -9.40
N PRO A 86 8.71 4.47 -10.65
CA PRO A 86 7.64 4.49 -11.64
C PRO A 86 7.15 3.06 -11.91
N ALA A 87 5.90 2.80 -11.52
CA ALA A 87 5.25 1.52 -11.68
C ALA A 87 4.91 1.27 -13.16
N PRO A 88 4.91 0.01 -13.62
CA PRO A 88 4.54 -0.33 -14.99
C PRO A 88 3.07 0.06 -15.24
N VAL A 89 2.76 0.42 -16.48
CA VAL A 89 1.40 0.74 -16.91
C VAL A 89 0.90 -0.35 -17.85
N ALA A 90 -0.18 -1.04 -17.47
CA ALA A 90 -0.72 -2.15 -18.25
C ALA A 90 -2.19 -2.45 -17.91
N ARG A 91 -2.87 -3.26 -18.72
CA ARG A 91 -4.26 -3.67 -18.43
C ARG A 91 -4.37 -4.86 -17.48
N THR A 92 -3.29 -5.64 -17.32
CA THR A 92 -3.23 -6.85 -16.47
C THR A 92 -1.86 -6.96 -15.83
N GLY A 93 -1.76 -7.67 -14.69
CA GLY A 93 -0.49 -7.89 -14.00
C GLY A 93 0.52 -8.66 -14.85
N GLU A 94 0.07 -9.61 -15.66
CA GLU A 94 0.95 -10.33 -16.59
C GLU A 94 1.55 -9.40 -17.67
N ALA A 95 0.74 -8.48 -18.21
CA ALA A 95 1.23 -7.49 -19.16
C ALA A 95 2.18 -6.49 -18.48
N ALA A 96 1.89 -6.06 -17.25
CA ALA A 96 2.77 -5.19 -16.47
C ALA A 96 4.16 -5.83 -16.27
N ALA A 97 4.19 -7.14 -16.00
CA ALA A 97 5.43 -7.87 -15.76
C ALA A 97 6.26 -8.13 -17.04
N LYS A 98 5.61 -8.30 -18.20
CA LYS A 98 6.28 -8.75 -19.44
C LYS A 98 6.42 -7.67 -20.50
N ARG A 99 5.36 -6.89 -20.74
CA ARG A 99 5.22 -5.94 -21.85
C ARG A 99 4.36 -4.74 -21.43
N PRO A 100 4.86 -3.91 -20.49
CA PRO A 100 4.13 -2.71 -20.10
C PRO A 100 4.07 -1.69 -21.23
N LEU A 101 3.02 -0.88 -21.26
CA LEU A 101 2.86 0.24 -22.20
C LEU A 101 3.85 1.36 -21.92
N GLY A 102 4.29 1.48 -20.67
CA GLY A 102 5.22 2.48 -20.17
C GLY A 102 5.34 2.37 -18.66
N ARG A 103 5.85 3.41 -18.02
CA ARG A 103 5.91 3.51 -16.57
C ARG A 103 5.41 4.89 -16.13
N ALA A 104 4.78 4.94 -14.97
CA ALA A 104 4.21 6.15 -14.40
C ALA A 104 4.39 6.17 -12.88
N ARG A 105 4.60 7.34 -12.31
CA ARG A 105 4.58 7.58 -10.86
C ARG A 105 3.23 8.10 -10.38
N THR A 106 2.48 8.76 -11.25
CA THR A 106 1.20 9.39 -10.89
C THR A 106 0.03 8.81 -11.69
N PRO A 107 -1.20 8.93 -11.15
CA PRO A 107 -2.41 8.59 -11.90
C PRO A 107 -2.52 9.35 -13.23
N GLU A 108 -2.06 10.60 -13.29
CA GLU A 108 -2.10 11.45 -14.48
C GLU A 108 -1.14 10.96 -15.57
N GLU A 109 0.09 10.61 -15.19
CA GLU A 109 1.06 9.99 -16.11
C GLU A 109 0.55 8.65 -16.64
N ALA A 110 -0.05 7.84 -15.76
CA ALA A 110 -0.65 6.56 -16.14
C ALA A 110 -1.85 6.76 -17.07
N ARG A 111 -2.70 7.75 -16.79
CA ARG A 111 -3.83 8.13 -17.65
C ARG A 111 -3.36 8.58 -19.03
N ALA A 112 -2.26 9.31 -19.13
CA ALA A 112 -1.71 9.72 -20.42
C ALA A 112 -1.31 8.51 -21.29
N LEU A 113 -0.79 7.45 -20.66
CA LEU A 113 -0.42 6.20 -21.33
C LEU A 113 -1.63 5.28 -21.63
N LEU A 114 -2.60 5.21 -20.73
CA LEU A 114 -3.78 4.34 -20.86
C LEU A 114 -4.91 4.96 -21.68
N GLN A 115 -4.91 6.30 -21.83
CA GLN A 115 -6.00 7.10 -22.38
C GLN A 115 -7.33 6.94 -21.61
N THR A 116 -7.27 6.45 -20.37
CA THR A 116 -8.39 6.26 -19.46
C THR A 116 -7.96 6.64 -18.04
N PRO A 117 -8.88 6.94 -17.12
CA PRO A 117 -8.53 7.03 -15.70
C PRO A 117 -7.80 5.75 -15.24
N ALA A 118 -6.85 5.90 -14.33
CA ALA A 118 -5.95 4.84 -13.91
C ALA A 118 -5.96 4.69 -12.39
N GLU A 119 -5.86 3.46 -11.91
CA GLU A 119 -5.66 3.14 -10.50
C GLU A 119 -4.39 2.30 -10.34
N LEU A 120 -3.75 2.44 -9.19
CA LEU A 120 -2.65 1.57 -8.79
C LEU A 120 -3.27 0.28 -8.26
N ALA A 121 -2.90 -0.85 -8.85
CA ALA A 121 -3.42 -2.16 -8.52
C ALA A 121 -2.30 -3.11 -8.10
N HIS A 122 -2.67 -4.08 -7.29
CA HIS A 122 -1.83 -5.20 -6.87
C HIS A 122 -2.44 -6.49 -7.40
N GLU A 123 -1.65 -7.31 -8.10
CA GLU A 123 -2.14 -8.58 -8.66
C GLU A 123 -1.10 -9.68 -8.46
N VAL A 124 -1.56 -10.83 -7.96
CA VAL A 124 -0.72 -12.02 -7.80
C VAL A 124 -0.58 -12.74 -9.14
N LEU A 125 0.64 -12.81 -9.65
CA LEU A 125 0.95 -13.55 -10.87
C LEU A 125 0.67 -15.06 -10.68
N PRO A 126 0.23 -15.77 -11.75
CA PRO A 126 -0.19 -17.17 -11.64
C PRO A 126 0.94 -18.17 -11.36
N GLY A 127 2.21 -17.76 -11.50
CA GLY A 127 3.35 -18.65 -11.31
C GLY A 127 3.61 -18.95 -9.83
N LEU A 128 3.59 -20.24 -9.46
CA LEU A 128 3.97 -20.71 -8.13
C LEU A 128 5.40 -21.27 -8.13
N TYR A 129 6.20 -20.86 -7.15
CA TYR A 129 7.60 -21.21 -6.96
C TYR A 129 7.77 -22.05 -5.71
N LYS A 130 8.71 -22.99 -5.73
CA LYS A 130 9.00 -23.86 -4.58
C LYS A 130 9.59 -23.09 -3.39
N ASP A 131 10.40 -22.07 -3.67
CA ASP A 131 11.15 -21.31 -2.68
C ASP A 131 11.32 -19.84 -3.10
N HIS A 132 11.63 -18.97 -2.13
CA HIS A 132 11.91 -17.54 -2.37
C HIS A 132 13.03 -17.33 -3.39
N LYS A 133 14.03 -18.22 -3.41
CA LYS A 133 15.20 -18.08 -4.29
C LYS A 133 14.81 -18.19 -5.76
N GLN A 134 13.89 -19.10 -6.11
CA GLN A 134 13.38 -19.25 -7.46
C GLN A 134 12.54 -18.04 -7.90
N ALA A 135 11.66 -17.55 -7.03
CA ALA A 135 10.88 -16.35 -7.29
C ALA A 135 11.81 -15.14 -7.52
N ARG A 136 12.78 -14.93 -6.62
CA ARG A 136 13.77 -13.85 -6.71
C ARG A 136 14.68 -13.96 -7.93
N ARG A 137 15.09 -15.18 -8.32
CA ARG A 137 15.89 -15.37 -9.55
C ARG A 137 15.14 -14.91 -10.80
N ARG A 138 13.82 -15.10 -10.85
CA ARG A 138 13.00 -14.77 -12.02
C ARG A 138 12.52 -13.32 -12.01
N TRP A 139 12.21 -12.78 -10.84
CA TRP A 139 11.56 -11.48 -10.66
C TRP A 139 12.37 -10.49 -9.82
N GLY A 140 13.66 -10.76 -9.62
CA GLY A 140 14.54 -10.00 -8.73
C GLY A 140 14.50 -8.50 -8.99
N ALA A 141 14.51 -8.08 -10.27
CA ALA A 141 14.43 -6.66 -10.62
C ALA A 141 13.13 -5.98 -10.15
N LEU A 142 11.98 -6.69 -10.20
CA LEU A 142 10.71 -6.15 -9.69
C LEU A 142 10.70 -6.09 -8.16
N ILE A 143 11.17 -7.16 -7.52
CA ILE A 143 11.23 -7.27 -6.06
C ILE A 143 12.18 -6.23 -5.44
N GLU A 144 13.37 -6.08 -6.02
CA GLU A 144 14.39 -5.12 -5.55
C GLU A 144 13.96 -3.68 -5.80
N SER A 145 13.09 -3.44 -6.79
CA SER A 145 12.47 -2.13 -7.00
C SER A 145 11.30 -1.85 -6.05
N GLY A 146 10.86 -2.82 -5.23
CA GLY A 146 9.66 -2.67 -4.39
C GLY A 146 8.33 -2.67 -5.16
N LEU A 147 8.36 -2.87 -6.48
CA LEU A 147 7.17 -3.01 -7.33
C LEU A 147 6.64 -4.44 -7.38
N GLY A 148 7.28 -5.38 -6.69
CA GLY A 148 6.74 -6.71 -6.49
C GLY A 148 7.10 -7.29 -5.14
N GLU A 149 6.22 -8.12 -4.61
CA GLU A 149 6.35 -8.77 -3.33
C GLU A 149 6.23 -10.29 -3.49
N ILE A 150 7.03 -11.05 -2.74
CA ILE A 150 6.88 -12.51 -2.69
C ILE A 150 5.83 -12.82 -1.64
N VAL A 151 4.72 -13.41 -2.06
CA VAL A 151 3.61 -13.78 -1.17
C VAL A 151 3.50 -15.30 -1.07
N GLU A 152 3.11 -15.81 0.08
CA GLU A 152 2.85 -17.24 0.26
C GLU A 152 1.46 -17.60 -0.26
N ARG A 153 1.38 -18.67 -1.06
CA ARG A 153 0.14 -19.18 -1.62
C ARG A 153 0.23 -20.69 -1.79
N GLU A 154 -0.76 -21.42 -1.26
CA GLU A 154 -0.87 -22.88 -1.44
C GLU A 154 0.42 -23.63 -1.00
N ASN A 155 1.02 -23.23 0.13
CA ASN A 155 2.31 -23.73 0.64
C ASN A 155 3.49 -23.57 -0.35
N LYS A 156 3.38 -22.60 -1.26
CA LYS A 156 4.38 -22.21 -2.25
C LYS A 156 4.49 -20.68 -2.25
N PHE A 157 5.31 -20.15 -3.14
CA PHE A 157 5.53 -18.71 -3.27
C PHE A 157 5.00 -18.20 -4.60
N ALA A 158 4.28 -17.08 -4.60
CA ALA A 158 3.89 -16.34 -5.79
C ALA A 158 4.55 -14.96 -5.77
N VAL A 159 4.37 -14.19 -6.85
CA VAL A 159 4.82 -12.80 -6.91
C VAL A 159 3.61 -11.93 -7.15
N GLU A 160 3.33 -11.03 -6.21
CA GLU A 160 2.42 -9.92 -6.37
C GLU A 160 3.14 -8.76 -7.05
N ILE A 161 2.50 -8.13 -8.03
CA ILE A 161 3.06 -6.98 -8.76
C ILE A 161 2.17 -5.75 -8.56
N THR A 162 2.82 -4.62 -8.32
CA THR A 162 2.20 -3.29 -8.27
C THR A 162 2.29 -2.62 -9.64
N PHE A 163 1.17 -2.21 -10.21
CA PHE A 163 1.13 -1.59 -11.54
C PHE A 163 -0.10 -0.68 -11.72
N TRP A 164 -0.03 0.25 -12.67
CA TRP A 164 -1.18 1.07 -13.06
C TRP A 164 -2.06 0.34 -14.06
N ARG A 165 -3.35 0.25 -13.76
CA ARG A 165 -4.37 -0.30 -14.68
C ARG A 165 -5.50 0.70 -14.94
N PRO A 166 -6.25 0.55 -16.05
CA PRO A 166 -7.46 1.32 -16.27
C PRO A 166 -8.43 1.14 -15.11
N MET A 167 -8.94 2.25 -14.57
CA MET A 167 -10.16 2.19 -13.78
C MET A 167 -11.32 1.84 -14.71
N HIS A 168 -12.23 0.99 -14.22
CA HIS A 168 -13.51 0.82 -14.87
C HIS A 168 -14.25 2.16 -14.85
N ALA A 169 -14.93 2.51 -15.95
CA ALA A 169 -15.66 3.77 -16.01
C ALA A 169 -16.64 3.87 -14.83
N PRO A 170 -16.83 5.04 -14.22
CA PRO A 170 -17.84 5.22 -13.17
C PRO A 170 -19.20 4.69 -13.65
N GLY A 171 -19.79 3.74 -12.91
CA GLY A 171 -21.05 3.07 -13.28
C GLY A 171 -20.91 1.75 -14.05
N VAL A 172 -19.70 1.33 -14.43
CA VAL A 172 -19.42 -0.02 -14.94
C VAL A 172 -18.83 -0.83 -13.79
N ALA A 173 -19.58 -1.79 -13.27
CA ALA A 173 -19.09 -2.68 -12.22
C ALA A 173 -17.78 -3.34 -12.67
N ALA A 174 -16.78 -3.36 -11.78
CA ALA A 174 -15.59 -4.17 -11.98
C ALA A 174 -16.03 -5.62 -12.24
N PRO A 175 -15.34 -6.37 -13.13
CA PRO A 175 -15.63 -7.77 -13.33
C PRO A 175 -15.43 -8.50 -12.01
N LEU A 176 -16.55 -8.89 -11.40
CA LEU A 176 -16.60 -9.63 -10.14
C LEU A 176 -15.70 -10.86 -10.24
N ALA A 177 -14.95 -11.12 -9.17
CA ALA A 177 -14.18 -12.35 -9.03
C ALA A 177 -15.11 -13.56 -9.26
N PRO A 178 -14.60 -14.72 -9.73
CA PRO A 178 -15.44 -15.90 -9.95
C PRO A 178 -16.34 -16.25 -8.77
N VAL A 179 -15.83 -16.10 -7.53
CA VAL A 179 -16.60 -16.35 -6.30
C VAL A 179 -17.72 -15.33 -6.11
N GLU A 180 -17.43 -14.05 -6.30
CA GLU A 180 -18.42 -12.96 -6.21
C GLU A 180 -19.50 -13.08 -7.30
N ARG A 181 -19.14 -13.62 -8.48
CA ARG A 181 -20.10 -13.95 -9.54
C ARG A 181 -21.01 -15.10 -9.16
N ILE A 182 -20.49 -16.11 -8.48
CA ILE A 182 -21.27 -17.25 -7.98
C ILE A 182 -22.21 -16.76 -6.88
N GLU A 183 -21.71 -16.01 -5.90
CA GLU A 183 -22.53 -15.45 -4.81
C GLU A 183 -23.62 -14.50 -5.34
N LEU A 184 -23.30 -13.65 -6.32
CA LEU A 184 -24.29 -12.79 -6.96
C LEU A 184 -25.31 -13.62 -7.75
N ALA A 185 -24.87 -14.63 -8.50
CA ALA A 185 -25.78 -15.51 -9.23
C ALA A 185 -26.70 -16.28 -8.27
N GLU A 186 -26.21 -16.71 -7.11
CA GLU A 186 -27.00 -17.34 -6.06
C GLU A 186 -28.00 -16.35 -5.44
N ARG A 187 -27.61 -15.10 -5.19
CA ARG A 187 -28.53 -14.05 -4.69
C ARG A 187 -29.59 -13.65 -5.73
N VAL A 188 -29.25 -13.62 -7.01
CA VAL A 188 -30.18 -13.30 -8.10
C VAL A 188 -31.11 -14.48 -8.39
N ALA A 189 -30.62 -15.71 -8.25
CA ALA A 189 -31.42 -16.92 -8.39
C ALA A 189 -32.24 -17.25 -7.13
N ALA A 190 -31.88 -16.69 -5.98
CA ALA A 190 -32.67 -16.81 -4.77
C ALA A 190 -34.07 -16.21 -5.03
N PRO A 191 -35.14 -16.96 -4.74
CA PRO A 191 -36.49 -16.45 -4.93
C PRO A 191 -36.65 -15.18 -4.08
N MET A 192 -37.05 -14.10 -4.75
CA MET A 192 -37.54 -12.90 -4.06
C MET A 192 -38.59 -13.35 -3.05
N ARG A 193 -38.42 -13.01 -1.77
CA ARG A 193 -39.47 -13.27 -0.77
C ARG A 193 -40.79 -12.74 -1.33
N GLY A 194 -41.84 -13.56 -1.24
CA GLY A 194 -43.15 -13.21 -1.75
C GLY A 194 -43.68 -11.90 -1.14
N PRO A 195 -44.78 -11.36 -1.66
CA PRO A 195 -45.38 -10.10 -1.18
C PRO A 195 -45.93 -10.19 0.24
N GLU A 196 -45.84 -11.35 0.89
CA GLU A 196 -46.21 -11.49 2.29
C GLU A 196 -45.30 -10.59 3.13
N PRO A 197 -45.87 -9.66 3.92
CA PRO A 197 -45.08 -8.87 4.85
C PRO A 197 -44.28 -9.84 5.71
N GLN A 198 -42.98 -9.57 5.82
CA GLN A 198 -42.11 -10.33 6.71
C GLN A 198 -42.75 -10.30 8.10
N ALA A 199 -43.15 -11.47 8.61
CA ALA A 199 -43.78 -11.58 9.93
C ALA A 199 -42.93 -10.81 10.94
N ASP A 200 -43.58 -9.90 11.68
CA ASP A 200 -43.02 -8.90 12.58
C ASP A 200 -41.55 -9.20 12.94
N LEU A 201 -40.63 -8.51 12.25
CA LEU A 201 -39.32 -8.30 12.84
C LEU A 201 -39.60 -7.42 14.04
N ASP A 202 -39.60 -8.03 15.23
CA ASP A 202 -39.52 -7.34 16.49
C ASP A 202 -38.18 -6.58 16.48
N ILE A 203 -38.18 -5.38 15.88
CA ILE A 203 -37.10 -4.42 16.02
C ILE A 203 -37.27 -3.89 17.44
N GLY A 204 -36.75 -4.65 18.40
CA GLY A 204 -36.67 -4.23 19.78
C GLY A 204 -35.78 -3.00 19.84
N LEU A 205 -36.40 -1.82 19.96
CA LEU A 205 -35.70 -0.63 20.44
C LEU A 205 -35.40 -0.89 21.92
N PHE A 206 -34.21 -1.39 22.22
CA PHE A 206 -33.78 -1.56 23.61
C PHE A 206 -33.32 -0.20 24.13
N GLU A 207 -34.25 0.54 24.71
CA GLU A 207 -33.93 1.72 25.50
C GLU A 207 -33.42 1.26 26.87
N GLU A 208 -32.11 1.04 27.02
CA GLU A 208 -31.51 0.89 28.34
C GLU A 208 -31.06 2.26 28.87
N PRO A 209 -31.56 2.69 30.05
CA PRO A 209 -31.02 3.88 30.71
C PRO A 209 -29.58 3.60 31.15
N ALA A 210 -28.67 4.54 30.86
CA ALA A 210 -27.28 4.42 31.27
C ALA A 210 -27.19 4.24 32.80
N THR A 211 -26.53 3.18 33.26
CA THR A 211 -26.48 2.80 34.69
C THR A 211 -25.85 3.90 35.57
N GLU A 212 -25.08 4.80 34.97
CA GLU A 212 -24.38 5.89 35.65
C GLU A 212 -25.17 7.22 35.66
N ASN A 213 -26.19 7.38 34.82
CA ASN A 213 -27.04 8.59 34.79
C ASN A 213 -28.41 8.33 34.13
N PRO A 214 -29.52 8.36 34.90
CA PRO A 214 -30.86 8.04 34.39
C PRO A 214 -31.45 9.08 33.42
N ASN A 215 -30.78 10.20 33.16
CA ASN A 215 -31.21 11.21 32.18
C ASN A 215 -30.59 11.02 30.78
N VAL A 216 -29.83 9.94 30.56
CA VAL A 216 -29.19 9.64 29.27
C VAL A 216 -29.70 8.29 28.75
N VAL A 217 -30.29 8.31 27.56
CA VAL A 217 -30.71 7.11 26.81
C VAL A 217 -29.60 6.75 25.83
N LEU A 218 -29.10 5.52 25.89
CA LEU A 218 -28.14 5.00 24.92
C LEU A 218 -28.93 4.33 23.79
N VAL A 219 -28.77 4.85 22.57
CA VAL A 219 -29.39 4.27 21.37
C VAL A 219 -28.30 3.54 20.59
N THR A 220 -28.36 2.22 20.52
CA THR A 220 -27.56 1.42 19.60
C THR A 220 -28.40 1.08 18.38
N GLU A 221 -28.14 1.76 17.26
CA GLU A 221 -28.63 1.34 15.95
C GLU A 221 -27.75 0.19 15.47
N GLU A 222 -28.20 -1.05 15.60
CA GLU A 222 -27.66 -2.14 14.78
C GLU A 222 -28.54 -2.27 13.53
N GLY A 223 -28.33 -1.34 12.59
CA GLY A 223 -29.02 -1.29 11.31
C GLY A 223 -28.05 -1.43 10.14
N ASP A 224 -28.34 -2.33 9.19
CA ASP A 224 -27.65 -2.48 7.89
C ASP A 224 -27.82 -1.19 7.05
N GLY A 225 -27.02 -0.17 7.36
CA GLY A 225 -26.39 0.82 6.47
C GLY A 225 -27.14 1.40 5.26
N ARG A 226 -28.45 1.26 5.11
CA ARG A 226 -29.19 1.69 3.93
C ARG A 226 -29.90 3.01 4.20
N PHE A 227 -29.13 4.08 4.07
CA PHE A 227 -29.67 5.41 3.84
C PHE A 227 -30.57 5.39 2.59
N ARG A 228 -31.88 5.61 2.77
CA ARG A 228 -32.74 6.18 1.73
C ARG A 228 -33.08 7.60 2.18
N GLY A 229 -32.54 8.59 1.48
CA GLY A 229 -33.08 9.95 1.54
C GLY A 229 -34.41 10.03 0.78
N SER A 230 -35.23 11.00 1.21
CA SER A 230 -36.57 11.46 0.75
C SER A 230 -37.65 11.15 1.81
N ASP A 231 -38.33 12.09 2.45
CA ASP A 231 -38.66 13.51 2.18
C ASP A 231 -38.56 14.40 3.42
#